data_AF-A0A0D2KJC5-F1
#
_entry.id   AF-A0A0D2KJC5-F1
#
_cell.length_a   1.000
_cell.length_b   1.000
_cell.length_c   1.000
_cell.angle_alpha   90.00
_cell.angle_beta   90.00
_cell.angle_gamma   90.00
#
_symmetry.space_group_name_H-M   'P 1'
#
loop_
_entity.id
_entity.type
_entity.pdbx_description
1 polymer ?
#
loop_
_entity_poly.entity_id
_entity_poly.type
_entity_poly.pdbx_seq_one_letter_code
_entity_poly.pdbx_strand_id
1 'polypeptide(L)'
;MGEAAHPMLPASNHGIALVLEDAHTLGKLFSHPAALTHPAQLLTAYDDLRREHAAHVHLYDTTRRTSMRLSPNPSPKTEQRDAVLRQTTLSGEWDRTDDSRVFCSVWGTELALWAHDAG
;
A
#
# COMPACT_ATOMS: atom_id res chain seq x y z
N MET A 1 7.78 -4.31 -13.99
CA MET A 1 6.38 -4.20 -13.54
C MET A 1 5.96 -5.43 -12.77
N GLY A 2 5.09 -5.22 -11.78
CA GLY A 2 4.61 -6.25 -10.87
C GLY A 2 5.75 -6.87 -10.05
N GLU A 3 5.58 -8.13 -9.64
CA GLU A 3 6.55 -8.83 -8.78
C GLU A 3 7.96 -8.91 -9.36
N ALA A 4 8.11 -8.84 -10.68
CA ALA A 4 9.42 -8.83 -11.32
C ALA A 4 10.23 -7.55 -11.03
N ALA A 5 9.56 -6.41 -10.83
CA ALA A 5 10.22 -5.15 -10.45
C ALA A 5 10.09 -4.84 -8.95
N HIS A 6 8.99 -5.26 -8.33
CA HIS A 6 8.65 -4.95 -6.96
C HIS A 6 8.19 -6.22 -6.24
N PRO A 7 9.10 -7.03 -5.69
CA PRO A 7 8.74 -8.26 -5.00
C PRO A 7 7.76 -8.01 -3.84
N MET A 8 6.64 -8.74 -3.85
CA MET A 8 5.54 -8.51 -2.94
C MET A 8 5.51 -9.58 -1.85
N LEU A 9 5.00 -9.22 -0.67
CA LEU A 9 4.80 -10.23 0.36
C LEU A 9 3.69 -11.19 -0.05
N PRO A 10 3.82 -12.50 0.22
CA PRO A 10 2.71 -13.44 0.05
C PRO A 10 1.51 -12.99 0.88
N ALA A 11 0.34 -12.95 0.25
CA ALA A 11 -0.90 -12.41 0.81
C ALA A 11 -0.81 -10.92 1.23
N SER A 12 -0.02 -10.12 0.51
CA SER A 12 -0.10 -8.66 0.56
C SER A 12 -1.49 -8.19 0.14
N ASN A 13 -2.00 -7.16 0.81
CA ASN A 13 -3.30 -6.59 0.46
C ASN A 13 -3.22 -5.70 -0.79
N HIS A 14 -2.08 -5.04 -1.01
CA HIS A 14 -1.89 -4.07 -2.11
C HIS A 14 -1.19 -4.64 -3.34
N GLY A 15 -0.90 -5.94 -3.37
CA GLY A 15 -0.04 -6.47 -4.42
C GLY A 15 -0.62 -6.35 -5.84
N ILE A 16 -1.92 -6.59 -5.99
CA ILE A 16 -2.60 -6.43 -7.28
C ILE A 16 -2.69 -4.95 -7.66
N ALA A 17 -2.88 -4.04 -6.70
CA ALA A 17 -2.92 -2.60 -6.96
C ALA A 17 -1.59 -2.12 -7.56
N LEU A 18 -0.45 -2.52 -6.99
CA LEU A 18 0.88 -2.21 -7.53
C LEU A 18 1.06 -2.66 -8.98
N VAL A 19 0.54 -3.84 -9.35
CA VAL A 19 0.59 -4.34 -10.72
C VAL A 19 -0.23 -3.47 -11.67
N LEU A 20 -1.43 -3.05 -11.25
CA LEU A 20 -2.31 -2.18 -12.05
C LEU A 20 -1.73 -0.79 -12.23
N GLU A 21 -1.19 -0.21 -11.16
CA GLU A 21 -0.52 1.09 -11.18
C GLU A 21 0.72 1.08 -12.10
N ASP A 22 1.51 0.00 -12.06
CA ASP A 22 2.65 -0.17 -12.96
C ASP A 22 2.19 -0.22 -14.43
N ALA A 23 1.15 -1.00 -14.71
CA ALA A 23 0.59 -1.13 -16.05
C ALA A 23 0.03 0.22 -16.56
N HIS A 24 -0.66 0.97 -15.71
CA HIS A 24 -1.18 2.30 -16.02
C HIS A 24 -0.06 3.29 -16.31
N THR A 25 0.96 3.34 -15.45
CA THR A 25 2.11 4.24 -15.61
C THR A 25 2.86 3.97 -16.91
N LEU A 26 3.15 2.70 -17.19
CA LEU A 26 3.78 2.30 -18.45
C LEU A 26 2.88 2.59 -19.65
N GLY A 27 1.58 2.33 -19.54
CA GLY A 27 0.61 2.67 -20.58
C GLY A 27 0.62 4.15 -20.92
N LYS A 28 0.63 5.03 -19.92
CA LYS A 28 0.76 6.48 -20.11
C LYS A 28 2.08 6.86 -20.78
N LEU A 29 3.21 6.38 -20.27
CA LEU A 29 4.54 6.71 -20.82
C LEU A 29 4.69 6.25 -22.28
N PHE A 30 4.24 5.04 -22.59
CA PHE A 30 4.36 4.45 -23.94
C PHE A 30 3.25 4.88 -24.91
N SER A 31 2.20 5.56 -24.44
CA SER A 31 1.21 6.21 -25.31
C SER A 31 1.79 7.43 -26.05
N HIS A 32 2.91 7.97 -25.57
CA HIS A 32 3.54 9.14 -26.18
C HIS A 32 4.17 8.78 -27.53
N PRO A 33 3.98 9.58 -28.61
CA PRO A 33 4.50 9.27 -29.94
C PRO A 33 6.03 9.05 -30.01
N ALA A 34 6.78 9.66 -29.10
CA ALA A 34 8.23 9.50 -29.00
C ALA A 34 8.69 8.19 -28.33
N ALA A 35 7.76 7.34 -27.88
CA ALA A 35 8.09 6.14 -27.11
C ALA A 35 8.95 5.14 -27.89
N LEU A 36 8.76 5.05 -29.20
CA LEU A 36 9.55 4.17 -30.07
C LEU A 36 11.00 4.64 -30.24
N THR A 37 11.26 5.94 -30.04
CA THR A 37 12.58 6.54 -30.25
C THR A 37 13.44 6.50 -28.98
N HIS A 38 12.80 6.56 -27.80
CA HIS A 38 13.49 6.66 -26.52
C HIS A 38 12.96 5.69 -25.44
N PRO A 39 12.84 4.38 -25.74
CA PRO A 39 12.25 3.43 -24.79
C PRO A 39 13.02 3.35 -23.46
N ALA A 40 14.36 3.48 -23.49
CA ALA A 40 15.18 3.46 -22.28
C ALA A 40 14.88 4.64 -21.34
N GLN A 41 14.68 5.84 -21.88
CA GLN A 41 14.36 7.03 -21.08
C GLN A 41 12.99 6.90 -20.42
N LEU A 42 12.01 6.32 -21.12
CA LEU A 42 10.69 6.04 -20.56
C LEU A 42 10.75 4.99 -19.44
N LEU A 43 11.60 3.97 -19.58
CA LEU A 43 11.80 2.98 -18.51
C LEU A 43 12.47 3.60 -17.27
N THR A 44 13.41 4.53 -17.45
CA THR A 44 13.97 5.30 -16.33
C THR A 44 12.88 6.15 -15.66
N ALA A 45 12.07 6.86 -16.43
CA ALA A 45 10.97 7.65 -15.89
C ALA A 45 9.94 6.77 -15.14
N TYR A 46 9.62 5.58 -15.66
CA TYR A 46 8.77 4.61 -14.98
C TYR A 46 9.36 4.22 -13.61
N ASP A 47 10.65 3.86 -13.56
CA ASP A 47 11.31 3.45 -12.32
C ASP A 47 11.35 4.60 -11.30
N ASP A 48 11.66 5.83 -11.74
CA ASP A 48 11.65 7.02 -10.89
C ASP A 48 10.26 7.30 -10.29
N LEU A 49 9.19 7.10 -11.06
CA LEU A 49 7.81 7.30 -10.60
C LEU A 49 7.33 6.21 -9.65
N ARG A 50 7.79 4.96 -9.82
CA ARG A 50 7.22 3.80 -9.13
C ARG A 50 8.02 3.31 -7.94
N ARG A 51 9.33 3.55 -7.93
CA ARG A 51 10.23 2.99 -6.91
C ARG A 51 9.86 3.41 -5.49
N GLU A 52 9.62 4.71 -5.27
CA GLU A 52 9.32 5.22 -3.93
C GLU A 52 7.98 4.68 -3.41
N HIS A 53 6.94 4.72 -4.25
CA HIS A 53 5.62 4.21 -3.88
C HIS A 53 5.64 2.71 -3.61
N ALA A 54 6.26 1.92 -4.49
CA ALA A 54 6.38 0.47 -4.29
C ALA A 54 7.15 0.12 -3.01
N ALA A 55 8.22 0.87 -2.70
CA ALA A 55 8.96 0.71 -1.45
C ALA A 55 8.11 1.05 -0.22
N HIS A 56 7.28 2.08 -0.31
CA HIS A 56 6.35 2.46 0.76
C HIS A 56 5.30 1.37 1.02
N VAL A 57 4.67 0.83 -0.03
CA VAL A 57 3.73 -0.30 0.08
C VAL A 57 4.40 -1.52 0.72
N HIS A 58 5.62 -1.86 0.29
CA HIS A 58 6.36 -2.99 0.86
C HIS A 58 6.65 -2.81 2.36
N LEU A 59 7.04 -1.60 2.77
CA LEU A 59 7.27 -1.27 4.18
C LEU A 59 5.97 -1.36 5.00
N TYR A 60 4.87 -0.86 4.44
CA TYR A 60 3.55 -0.94 5.06
C TYR A 60 3.14 -2.39 5.28
N ASP A 61 3.16 -3.23 4.24
CA ASP A 61 2.75 -4.63 4.33
C ASP A 61 3.64 -5.43 5.30
N THR A 62 4.95 -5.17 5.32
CA THR A 62 5.88 -5.82 6.26
C THR A 62 5.58 -5.46 7.70
N THR A 63 5.33 -4.16 7.96
CA THR A 63 4.94 -3.65 9.28
C THR A 63 3.61 -4.25 9.72
N ARG A 64 2.62 -4.22 8.82
CA ARG A 64 1.27 -4.75 9.07
C ARG A 64 1.32 -6.23 9.37
N ARG A 65 2.00 -7.04 8.54
CA ARG A 65 2.18 -8.47 8.77
C ARG A 65 2.80 -8.75 10.12
N THR A 66 3.78 -7.96 10.53
CA THR A 66 4.43 -8.13 11.85
C THR A 66 3.47 -7.79 12.98
N SER A 67 2.71 -6.70 12.87
CA SER A 67 1.73 -6.28 13.89
C SER A 67 0.54 -7.24 14.02
N MET A 68 0.08 -7.84 12.92
CA MET A 68 -1.09 -8.70 12.86
C MET A 68 -0.80 -10.17 13.15
N ARG A 69 0.48 -10.55 13.31
CA ARG A 69 0.83 -11.93 13.71
C ARG A 69 0.19 -12.28 15.04
N LEU A 70 -0.39 -13.48 15.10
CA LEU A 70 -0.80 -14.08 16.36
C LEU A 70 0.46 -14.46 17.14
N SER A 71 0.54 -14.01 18.38
CA SER A 71 1.55 -14.50 19.31
C SER A 71 1.06 -15.83 19.88
N PRO A 72 1.92 -16.87 19.98
CA PRO A 72 1.54 -18.15 20.56
C PRO A 72 1.13 -18.02 22.04
N ASN A 73 1.61 -16.99 22.74
CA ASN A 73 1.22 -16.66 24.10
C ASN A 73 0.68 -15.22 24.20
N PRO A 74 -0.27 -14.94 25.12
CA PRO A 74 -0.70 -13.58 25.41
C PRO A 74 0.52 -12.72 25.76
N SER A 75 0.63 -11.56 25.11
CA SER A 75 1.66 -10.58 25.41
C SER A 75 1.00 -9.23 25.60
N PRO A 76 1.56 -8.33 26.43
CA PRO A 76 1.01 -6.98 26.59
C PRO A 76 0.83 -6.23 25.26
N LYS A 77 1.71 -6.48 24.28
CA LYS A 77 1.61 -5.91 22.93
C LYS A 77 0.42 -6.45 22.14
N THR A 78 0.15 -7.76 22.25
CA THR A 78 -0.99 -8.41 21.60
C THR A 78 -2.30 -7.89 22.20
N GLU A 79 -2.37 -7.80 23.53
CA GLU A 79 -3.56 -7.31 24.25
C GLU A 79 -3.85 -5.84 23.93
N GLN A 80 -2.81 -4.99 23.90
CA GLN A 80 -2.94 -3.59 23.53
C GLN A 80 -3.45 -3.44 22.09
N ARG A 81 -2.87 -4.17 21.13
CA ARG A 81 -3.34 -4.19 19.74
C ARG A 81 -4.81 -4.61 19.68
N ASP A 82 -5.17 -5.71 20.33
CA ASP A 82 -6.54 -6.22 20.29
C ASP A 82 -7.53 -5.26 20.95
N ALA A 83 -7.14 -4.55 22.01
CA ALA A 83 -7.95 -3.51 22.63
C ALA A 83 -8.22 -2.35 21.67
N VAL A 84 -7.19 -1.87 20.98
CA VAL A 84 -7.30 -0.80 19.97
C VAL A 84 -8.21 -1.24 18.81
N LEU A 85 -8.00 -2.45 18.27
CA LEU A 85 -8.81 -2.99 17.17
C LEU A 85 -10.28 -3.17 17.57
N ARG A 86 -10.54 -3.68 18.78
CA ARG A 86 -11.91 -3.78 19.33
C ARG A 86 -12.54 -2.41 19.49
N GLN A 87 -11.81 -1.44 20.03
CA GLN A 87 -12.30 -0.08 20.22
C GLN A 87 -12.71 0.55 18.88
N THR A 88 -11.91 0.41 17.83
CA THR A 88 -12.26 0.92 16.49
C THR A 88 -13.47 0.23 15.87
N THR A 89 -13.68 -1.06 16.17
CA THR A 89 -14.80 -1.82 15.61
C THR A 89 -16.10 -1.49 16.35
N LEU A 90 -16.04 -1.35 17.67
CA LEU A 90 -17.21 -1.11 18.53
C LEU A 90 -17.65 0.36 18.55
N SER A 91 -16.77 1.31 18.21
CA SER A 91 -17.10 2.73 18.21
C SER A 91 -18.12 3.11 17.12
N GLY A 92 -18.32 2.27 16.10
CA GLY A 92 -19.18 2.58 14.96
C GLY A 92 -18.69 3.78 14.15
N GLU A 93 -17.41 4.14 14.29
CA GLU A 93 -16.80 5.30 13.61
C GLU A 93 -16.37 5.00 12.17
N TRP A 94 -16.46 3.76 11.74
CA TRP A 94 -16.35 3.34 10.33
C TRP A 94 -17.33 4.05 9.38
N ASP A 95 -18.42 4.66 9.87
CA ASP A 95 -19.36 5.45 9.07
C ASP A 95 -18.92 6.92 8.91
N ARG A 96 -17.87 7.34 9.63
CA ARG A 96 -17.27 8.69 9.62
C ARG A 96 -15.75 8.59 9.47
N THR A 97 -15.33 7.93 8.39
CA THR A 97 -13.92 7.63 8.10
C THR A 97 -13.07 8.87 7.84
N ASP A 98 -13.69 9.99 7.47
CA ASP A 98 -13.07 11.28 7.21
C ASP A 98 -12.79 12.09 8.49
N ASP A 99 -13.66 12.03 9.50
CA ASP A 99 -13.59 12.86 10.70
C ASP A 99 -13.18 12.11 11.99
N SER A 100 -13.17 10.78 12.00
CA SER A 100 -12.78 10.01 13.20
C SER A 100 -11.26 9.95 13.39
N ARG A 101 -10.77 10.63 14.44
CA ARG A 101 -9.37 10.54 14.87
C ARG A 101 -8.97 9.13 15.30
N VAL A 102 -9.86 8.40 15.97
CA VAL A 102 -9.56 7.06 16.49
C VAL A 102 -9.50 6.05 15.33
N PHE A 103 -10.43 6.12 14.39
CA PHE A 103 -10.41 5.31 13.18
C PHE A 103 -9.16 5.61 12.33
N CYS A 104 -8.89 6.89 12.05
CA CYS A 104 -7.71 7.32 11.29
C CYS A 104 -6.39 6.93 11.97
N SER A 105 -6.33 6.85 13.30
CA SER A 105 -5.13 6.38 14.01
C SER A 105 -4.77 4.92 13.72
N VAL A 106 -5.74 4.10 13.32
CA VAL A 106 -5.56 2.66 13.03
C VAL A 106 -5.54 2.38 11.54
N TRP A 107 -6.39 3.06 10.78
CA TRP A 107 -6.65 2.78 9.36
C TRP A 107 -6.20 3.89 8.41
N GLY A 108 -5.79 5.06 8.92
CA GLY A 108 -5.47 6.22 8.09
C GLY A 108 -4.31 5.98 7.12
N THR A 109 -3.25 5.28 7.56
CA THR A 109 -2.15 4.88 6.66
C THR A 109 -2.63 3.93 5.57
N GLU A 110 -3.54 3.01 5.89
CA GLU A 110 -4.11 2.08 4.90
C GLU A 110 -4.95 2.82 3.88
N LEU A 111 -5.82 3.74 4.33
CA LEU A 111 -6.65 4.57 3.47
C LEU A 111 -5.81 5.44 2.54
N ALA A 112 -4.73 6.05 3.05
CA ALA A 112 -3.82 6.85 2.23
C ALA A 112 -3.13 6.01 1.15
N LEU A 113 -2.81 4.74 1.45
CA LEU A 113 -2.25 3.80 0.48
C LEU A 113 -3.24 3.51 -0.66
N TRP A 114 -4.50 3.22 -0.31
CA TRP A 114 -5.57 2.96 -1.29
C TRP A 114 -6.01 4.20 -2.07
N ALA A 115 -5.84 5.39 -1.50
CA ALA A 115 -6.14 6.66 -2.14
C ALA A 115 -5.02 7.14 -3.06
N HIS A 116 -3.93 6.37 -3.22
CA HIS A 116 -2.83 6.73 -4.12
C HIS A 116 -3.32 6.82 -5.57
N ASP A 117 -3.03 7.96 -6.20
CA ASP A 117 -3.22 8.18 -7.63
C ASP A 117 -1.88 7.98 -8.35
N ALA A 118 -1.79 6.94 -9.17
CA ALA A 118 -0.60 6.62 -9.96
C ALA A 118 -0.44 7.49 -11.22
N GLY A 119 -1.30 8.50 -11.41
CA GLY A 119 -1.10 9.61 -12.34
C GLY A 119 -2.22 9.82 -13.32
#